data_AF-A0A497NL12-F1
#
_entry.id   AF-A0A497NL12-F1
#
_cell.length_a   1.000
_cell.length_b   1.000
_cell.length_c   1.000
_cell.angle_alpha   90.00
_cell.angle_beta   90.00
_cell.angle_gamma   90.00
#
_symmetry.space_group_name_H-M   'P 1'
#
loop_
_entity.id
_entity.type
_entity.pdbx_description
1 polymer ?
#
loop_
_entity_poly.entity_id
_entity_poly.type
_entity_poly.pdbx_seq_one_letter_code
_entity_poly.pdbx_strand_id
1 'polypeptide(L)'
;MLSAAKCAAKLGKESASEYFKEAGRRYEKYGDLIIGISPNSSAWAYKMASRCYNWAGDQEAADNVLKKAESLSEKVGEKVERYFPLFKQYRPKKDEK
;
A
#
# COMPACT_ATOMS: atom_id res chain seq x y z
N MET A 1 -11.52 5.83 -1.32
CA MET A 1 -10.45 6.76 -0.88
C MET A 1 -9.21 6.70 -1.76
N LEU A 2 -8.73 5.52 -2.17
CA LEU A 2 -7.58 5.44 -3.08
C LEU A 2 -7.76 6.24 -4.39
N SER A 3 -8.95 6.23 -5.00
CA SER A 3 -9.23 7.04 -6.21
C SER A 3 -9.12 8.54 -5.92
N ALA A 4 -9.63 9.00 -4.78
CA ALA A 4 -9.50 10.40 -4.36
C ALA A 4 -8.03 10.80 -4.11
N ALA A 5 -7.25 9.91 -3.48
CA ALA A 5 -5.82 10.09 -3.28
C ALA A 5 -5.07 10.25 -4.62
N LYS A 6 -5.35 9.37 -5.58
CA LYS A 6 -4.78 9.45 -6.93
C LYS A 6 -5.17 10.73 -7.67
N CYS A 7 -6.42 11.16 -7.56
CA CYS A 7 -6.87 12.43 -8.13
C CYS A 7 -6.15 13.62 -7.48
N ALA A 8 -6.06 13.66 -6.15
CA ALA A 8 -5.36 14.71 -5.41
C ALA A 8 -3.87 14.77 -5.79
N ALA A 9 -3.20 13.62 -5.90
CA ALA A 9 -1.80 13.52 -6.32
C ALA A 9 -1.59 14.04 -7.75
N LYS A 10 -2.49 13.70 -8.68
CA LYS A 10 -2.44 14.20 -10.07
C LYS A 10 -2.61 15.72 -10.14
N LEU A 11 -3.37 16.29 -9.21
CA LEU A 11 -3.57 17.73 -9.06
C LEU A 11 -2.47 18.43 -8.23
N GLY A 12 -1.44 17.69 -7.77
CA GLY A 12 -0.35 18.25 -6.96
C GLY A 12 -0.78 18.75 -5.58
N LYS A 13 -1.92 18.27 -5.04
CA LYS A 13 -2.40 18.70 -3.72
C LYS A 13 -1.62 18.01 -2.61
N GLU A 14 -1.17 18.76 -1.62
CA GLU A 14 -0.49 18.23 -0.43
C GLU A 14 -1.36 17.22 0.35
N SER A 15 -2.68 17.40 0.32
CA SER A 15 -3.65 16.47 0.94
C SER A 15 -3.63 15.06 0.34
N ALA A 16 -2.92 14.82 -0.77
CA ALA A 16 -2.81 13.50 -1.37
C ALA A 16 -2.18 12.48 -0.41
N SER A 17 -1.17 12.90 0.37
CA SER A 17 -0.51 12.03 1.37
C SER A 17 -1.51 11.53 2.41
N GLU A 18 -2.36 12.41 2.96
CA GLU A 18 -3.37 12.03 3.95
C GLU A 18 -4.38 11.03 3.39
N TYR A 19 -4.85 11.25 2.17
CA TYR A 19 -5.76 10.32 1.51
C TYR A 19 -5.13 8.95 1.24
N PHE A 20 -3.83 8.92 0.90
CA PHE A 20 -3.10 7.67 0.78
C PHE A 20 -2.94 6.98 2.13
N LYS A 21 -2.61 7.72 3.20
CA LYS A 21 -2.50 7.16 4.56
C LYS A 21 -3.81 6.55 5.03
N GLU A 22 -4.93 7.23 4.83
CA GLU A 22 -6.25 6.74 5.18
C GLU A 22 -6.68 5.54 4.29
N ALA A 23 -6.34 5.55 3.01
CA ALA A 23 -6.53 4.37 2.15
C ALA A 23 -5.73 3.16 2.67
N GLY A 24 -4.48 3.38 3.11
CA GLY A 24 -3.62 2.37 3.71
C GLY A 24 -4.26 1.74 4.95
N ARG A 25 -4.72 2.56 5.89
CA ARG A 25 -5.41 2.12 7.11
C ARG A 25 -6.62 1.25 6.83
N ARG A 26 -7.43 1.60 5.81
CA ARG A 26 -8.61 0.83 5.44
C ARG A 26 -8.26 -0.54 4.88
N TYR A 27 -7.24 -0.62 4.03
CA TYR A 27 -6.77 -1.91 3.51
C TYR A 27 -6.14 -2.77 4.60
N GLU A 28 -5.35 -2.18 5.50
CA GLU A 28 -4.77 -2.89 6.64
C GLU A 28 -5.88 -3.46 7.55
N LYS A 29 -6.84 -2.62 7.95
CA LYS A 29 -7.98 -3.06 8.77
C LYS A 29 -8.80 -4.14 8.08
N TYR A 30 -8.99 -4.04 6.76
CA TYR A 30 -9.66 -5.10 6.00
C TYR A 30 -8.87 -6.41 6.05
N GLY A 31 -7.56 -6.37 5.82
CA GLY A 31 -6.70 -7.55 5.95
C GLY A 31 -6.77 -8.18 7.34
N ASP A 32 -6.71 -7.37 8.40
CA ASP A 32 -6.83 -7.86 9.78
C ASP A 32 -8.18 -8.53 10.06
N LEU A 33 -9.28 -8.01 9.48
CA LEU A 33 -10.63 -8.55 9.67
C LEU A 33 -10.83 -9.92 9.00
N ILE A 34 -10.20 -10.14 7.84
CA ILE A 34 -10.45 -11.34 7.01
C ILE A 34 -9.33 -12.37 7.08
N ILE A 35 -8.28 -12.15 7.90
CA ILE A 35 -7.10 -13.04 8.00
C ILE A 35 -7.45 -14.48 8.39
N GLY A 36 -8.42 -14.68 9.28
CA GLY A 36 -8.87 -16.01 9.70
C GLY A 36 -9.77 -16.73 8.68
N ILE A 37 -10.30 -16.01 7.69
CA ILE A 37 -11.24 -16.54 6.69
C ILE A 37 -10.54 -16.75 5.35
N SER A 38 -9.75 -15.77 4.91
CA SER A 38 -9.04 -15.78 3.63
C SER A 38 -7.65 -15.18 3.77
N PRO A 39 -6.63 -16.00 4.10
CA PRO A 39 -5.24 -15.57 4.20
C PRO A 39 -4.71 -14.91 2.91
N ASN A 40 -5.07 -15.45 1.74
CA ASN A 40 -4.66 -14.89 0.44
C ASN A 40 -5.23 -13.49 0.19
N SER A 41 -6.52 -13.30 0.48
CA SER A 41 -7.15 -11.97 0.35
C SER A 41 -6.57 -10.98 1.36
N SER A 42 -6.16 -11.45 2.53
CA SER A 42 -5.53 -10.64 3.56
C SER A 42 -4.11 -10.22 3.16
N ALA A 43 -3.33 -11.15 2.59
CA ALA A 43 -2.01 -10.83 2.02
C ALA A 43 -2.13 -9.80 0.88
N TRP A 44 -3.13 -9.91 0.01
CA TRP A 44 -3.43 -8.90 -1.00
C TRP A 44 -3.77 -7.54 -0.36
N ALA A 45 -4.62 -7.52 0.67
CA ALA A 45 -5.01 -6.30 1.36
C ALA A 45 -3.80 -5.60 1.99
N TYR A 46 -2.93 -6.34 2.67
CA TYR A 46 -1.69 -5.81 3.23
C TYR A 46 -0.72 -5.28 2.16
N LYS A 47 -0.59 -5.96 1.01
CA LYS A 47 0.19 -5.44 -0.14
C LYS A 47 -0.39 -4.12 -0.65
N MET A 48 -1.72 -3.99 -0.68
CA MET A 48 -2.38 -2.73 -1.06
C MET A 48 -2.18 -1.63 -0.01
N ALA A 49 -2.22 -1.97 1.28
CA ALA A 49 -1.91 -1.04 2.37
C ALA A 49 -0.48 -0.53 2.28
N SER A 50 0.50 -1.42 2.06
CA SER A 50 1.91 -1.07 1.90
C SER A 50 2.13 -0.06 0.78
N ARG A 51 1.47 -0.24 -0.38
CA ARG A 51 1.55 0.71 -1.49
C ARG A 51 0.98 2.08 -1.13
N CYS A 52 -0.15 2.09 -0.42
CA CYS A 52 -0.77 3.34 0.01
C CYS A 52 0.14 4.09 1.00
N TYR A 53 0.71 3.40 1.99
CA TYR A 53 1.66 4.02 2.92
C TYR A 53 2.94 4.51 2.22
N ASN A 54 3.48 3.75 1.27
CA ASN A 54 4.59 4.20 0.42
C ASN A 54 4.24 5.48 -0.36
N TRP A 55 3.05 5.55 -0.97
CA TRP A 55 2.60 6.78 -1.64
C TRP A 55 2.34 7.95 -0.68
N ALA A 56 2.04 7.66 0.58
CA ALA A 56 1.92 8.68 1.62
C ALA A 56 3.28 9.16 2.17
N GLY A 57 4.38 8.47 1.85
CA GLY A 57 5.72 8.71 2.42
C GLY A 57 5.95 8.06 3.80
N ASP A 58 5.04 7.18 4.23
CA ASP A 58 5.09 6.51 5.53
C ASP A 58 5.76 5.13 5.37
N GLN A 59 7.08 5.14 5.24
CA GLN A 59 7.86 3.95 4.88
C GLN A 59 7.85 2.89 6.00
N GLU A 60 7.86 3.32 7.26
CA GLU A 60 7.76 2.43 8.42
C GLU A 60 6.43 1.65 8.42
N ALA A 61 5.30 2.34 8.25
CA ALA A 61 4.00 1.68 8.14
C ALA A 61 3.93 0.76 6.92
N ALA A 62 4.51 1.18 5.80
CA ALA A 62 4.56 0.39 4.58
C ALA A 62 5.31 -0.94 4.75
N ASP A 63 6.46 -0.91 5.43
CA ASP A 63 7.30 -2.07 5.70
C ASP A 63 6.62 -3.01 6.72
N ASN A 64 6.00 -2.44 7.76
CA ASN A 64 5.30 -3.22 8.77
C ASN A 64 4.16 -4.06 8.17
N VAL A 65 3.31 -3.47 7.33
CA VAL A 65 2.23 -4.23 6.69
C VAL A 65 2.73 -5.14 5.56
N LEU A 66 3.85 -4.81 4.91
CA LEU A 66 4.46 -5.72 3.94
C LEU A 66 4.95 -7.01 4.61
N LYS A 67 5.59 -6.91 5.78
CA LYS A 67 5.98 -8.08 6.59
C LYS A 67 4.77 -8.95 6.97
N LYS A 68 3.63 -8.34 7.31
CA LYS A 68 2.38 -9.09 7.53
C LYS A 68 2.00 -9.90 6.29
N ALA A 69 2.07 -9.30 5.10
CA ALA A 69 1.76 -9.98 3.84
C ALA A 69 2.72 -11.13 3.53
N GLU A 70 4.02 -10.92 3.71
CA GLU A 70 5.07 -11.93 3.47
C GLU A 70 4.92 -13.13 4.41
N SER A 71 4.68 -12.87 5.70
CA SER A 71 4.43 -13.92 6.69
C SER A 71 3.20 -14.78 6.38
N LEU A 72 2.21 -14.23 5.65
CA LEU A 72 1.06 -14.98 5.17
C LEU A 72 1.38 -15.79 3.92
N SER A 73 2.12 -15.22 2.96
CA SER A 73 2.52 -15.94 1.74
C SER A 73 3.45 -17.12 2.04
N GLU A 74 4.36 -16.98 3.01
CA GLU A 74 5.21 -18.09 3.49
C GLU A 74 4.38 -19.22 4.10
N LYS A 75 3.31 -18.89 4.85
CA LYS A 75 2.41 -19.88 5.46
C LYS A 75 1.50 -20.59 4.46
N VAL A 76 1.13 -19.93 3.37
CA VAL A 76 0.21 -20.48 2.36
C VAL A 76 0.94 -21.25 1.25
N GLY A 77 2.28 -21.14 1.15
CA GLY A 77 3.07 -21.92 0.19
C GLY A 77 2.89 -21.50 -1.27
N GLU A 78 2.41 -20.27 -1.52
CA GLU A 78 2.25 -19.74 -2.88
C GLU A 78 3.61 -19.32 -3.47
N LYS A 79 3.93 -19.84 -4.66
CA LYS A 79 5.07 -19.40 -5.48
C LYS A 79 5.00 -17.89 -5.66
N VAL A 80 5.96 -17.18 -5.07
CA VAL A 80 6.09 -15.72 -5.13
C VAL A 80 6.25 -15.28 -6.58
N GLU A 81 5.15 -14.91 -7.21
CA GLU A 81 5.17 -14.23 -8.50
C GLU A 81 5.82 -12.86 -8.26
N ARG A 82 7.02 -12.63 -8.84
CA ARG A 82 7.79 -11.39 -8.65
C ARG A 82 6.92 -10.21 -9.08
N TYR A 83 6.55 -9.39 -8.10
CA TYR A 83 5.70 -8.24 -8.29
C TYR A 83 6.43 -7.11 -9.04
N PHE A 84 5.89 -6.71 -10.20
CA PHE A 84 6.29 -5.50 -10.92
C PHE A 84 5.30 -4.37 -10.62
N PRO A 85 5.77 -3.19 -10.14
CA PRO A 85 4.89 -2.06 -9.94
C PRO A 85 4.39 -1.52 -11.29
N LEU A 86 3.08 -1.62 -11.51
CA LEU A 86 2.38 -1.05 -12.70
C LEU A 86 2.49 0.48 -12.80
N PHE A 87 2.90 1.16 -11.73
CA PHE A 87 3.04 2.61 -11.68
C PHE A 87 4.42 3.00 -11.14
N LYS A 88 5.07 3.99 -11.76
CA LYS A 88 6.35 4.53 -11.29
C LYS A 88 6.17 5.15 -9.90
N GLN A 89 7.12 4.90 -9.00
CA GLN A 89 7.21 5.57 -7.71
C GLN A 89 7.25 7.09 -7.92
N TYR A 90 6.48 7.83 -7.14
CA TYR A 90 6.53 9.29 -7.16
C TYR A 90 7.92 9.75 -6.71
N ARG A 91 8.55 10.62 -7.50
CA ARG A 91 9.75 11.36 -7.08
C ARG A 91 9.43 12.85 -7.18
N PRO A 92 9.64 13.64 -6.11
CA PRO A 92 9.55 15.09 -6.22
C PRO A 92 10.60 15.57 -7.23
N LYS A 93 10.20 16.47 -8.13
CA LYS A 93 11.15 17.12 -9.03
C LYS A 93 12.05 18.00 -8.16
N LYS A 94 13.38 17.80 -8.23
CA LYS A 94 14.33 18.79 -7.72
C LYS A 94 14.09 20.07 -8.52
N ASP A 95 13.83 21.17 -7.81
CA ASP A 95 13.74 22.49 -8.38
C ASP A 95 15.03 22.79 -9.17
N GLU A 96 14.91 22.93 -10.49
CA GLU A 96 15.91 23.63 -11.30
C GLU A 96 15.59 25.13 -11.17
N LYS A 97 16.41 25.82 -10.39
CA LYS A 97 16.59 27.28 -10.47
C LYS A 97 17.56 27.62 -11.59
#